data_AF-A0AAD7J4G9-F1
#
_entry.id   AF-A0AAD7J4G9-F1
#
_cell.length_a   1.000
_cell.length_b   1.000
_cell.length_c   1.000
_cell.angle_alpha   90.00
_cell.angle_beta   90.00
_cell.angle_gamma   90.00
#
_symmetry.space_group_name_H-M   'P 1'
#
loop_
_entity.id
_entity.type
_entity.pdbx_description
1 polymer ?
#
loop_
_entity_poly.entity_id
_entity_poly.type
_entity_poly.pdbx_seq_one_letter_code
_entity_poly.pdbx_strand_id
1 'polypeptide(L)'
;SAGHMLANDPARRFVFAFTIEDTSISLWFMSRSQIMASEKFNLISSPQELIRAVATFSFASPEELGFETTVSQFKDDLGRVQYEICLNGETYLTIRPLTGYHADAIWGRATQVWLV
;
A
#
# COMPACT_ATOMS: atom_id res chain seq x y z
N SER A 1 -3.75 -10.24 1.32
CA SER A 1 -2.51 -10.10 2.12
C SER A 1 -1.78 -8.82 1.71
N ALA A 2 -0.79 -8.35 2.47
CA ALA A 2 -0.01 -7.16 2.10
C ALA A 2 0.68 -7.29 0.74
N GLY A 3 1.18 -8.49 0.40
CA GLY A 3 1.76 -8.78 -0.91
C GLY A 3 0.77 -8.58 -2.04
N HIS A 4 -0.46 -9.08 -1.89
CA HIS A 4 -1.52 -8.90 -2.87
C HIS A 4 -1.91 -7.42 -3.06
N MET A 5 -1.99 -6.64 -1.97
CA MET A 5 -2.27 -5.21 -2.06
C MET A 5 -1.17 -4.48 -2.81
N LEU A 6 0.09 -4.73 -2.45
CA LEU A 6 1.23 -4.16 -3.16
C LEU A 6 1.24 -4.62 -4.63
N ALA A 7 0.97 -5.88 -4.94
CA ALA A 7 1.01 -6.42 -6.30
C ALA A 7 -0.06 -5.85 -7.24
N ASN A 8 -1.24 -5.51 -6.73
CA ASN A 8 -2.39 -5.13 -7.55
C ASN A 8 -2.71 -3.64 -7.56
N ASP A 9 -2.28 -2.91 -6.54
CA ASP A 9 -2.49 -1.47 -6.44
C ASP A 9 -1.20 -0.73 -6.82
N PRO A 10 -1.03 -0.24 -8.06
CA PRO A 10 0.15 0.53 -8.46
C PRO A 10 0.26 1.86 -7.71
N ALA A 11 -0.84 2.37 -7.15
CA ALA A 11 -0.81 3.57 -6.31
C ALA A 11 -0.34 3.26 -4.88
N ARG A 12 0.03 2.01 -4.56
CA ARG A 12 0.53 1.61 -3.23
C ARG A 12 2.06 1.52 -3.19
N ARG A 13 2.70 2.44 -2.48
CA ARG A 13 4.16 2.44 -2.23
C ARG A 13 4.56 1.54 -1.07
N PHE A 14 3.77 1.55 0.00
CA PHE A 14 3.95 0.73 1.19
C PHE A 14 2.63 0.53 1.94
N VAL A 15 2.60 -0.41 2.87
CA VAL A 15 1.43 -0.79 3.68
C VAL A 15 1.86 -0.95 5.14
N PHE A 16 1.02 -0.48 6.06
CA PHE A 16 1.11 -0.81 7.47
C PHE A 16 0.15 -1.95 7.84
N ALA A 17 0.54 -2.80 8.80
CA ALA A 17 -0.33 -3.83 9.34
C ALA A 17 -0.03 -4.08 10.83
N PHE A 18 -1.01 -4.63 11.55
CA PHE A 18 -0.79 -5.13 12.91
C PHE A 18 -0.82 -6.65 12.90
N THR A 19 0.04 -7.26 13.71
CA THR A 19 -0.12 -8.66 14.14
C THR A 19 -0.47 -8.67 15.61
N ILE A 20 -1.53 -9.39 15.97
CA ILE A 20 -2.01 -9.55 17.34
C ILE A 20 -1.89 -11.02 17.69
N GLU A 21 -1.11 -11.32 18.71
CA GLU A 21 -0.89 -12.66 19.25
C GLU A 21 -1.22 -12.62 20.74
N ASP A 22 -2.40 -13.12 21.10
CA ASP A 22 -3.00 -12.94 22.42
C ASP A 22 -3.05 -11.44 22.81
N THR A 23 -2.29 -11.01 23.82
CA THR A 23 -2.20 -9.60 24.22
C THR A 23 -1.02 -8.86 23.59
N SER A 24 -0.18 -9.53 22.80
CA SER A 24 1.03 -8.95 22.20
C SER A 24 0.75 -8.42 20.79
N ILE A 25 1.14 -7.18 20.52
CA ILE A 25 0.94 -6.51 19.24
C ILE A 25 2.29 -6.09 18.66
N SER A 26 2.47 -6.26 17.35
CA SER A 26 3.54 -5.63 16.57
C SER A 26 2.95 -4.83 15.41
N LEU A 27 3.54 -3.67 15.14
CA LEU A 27 3.27 -2.90 13.94
C LEU A 27 4.26 -3.29 12.84
N TRP A 28 3.76 -3.54 11.65
CA TRP A 28 4.52 -3.88 10.46
C TRP A 28 4.49 -2.73 9.47
N PHE A 29 5.65 -2.48 8.86
CA PHE A 29 5.81 -1.66 7.66
C PHE A 29 6.30 -2.55 6.53
N MET A 30 5.62 -2.53 5.39
CA MET A 30 5.95 -3.35 4.23
C MET A 30 5.96 -2.49 2.97
N SER A 31 7.08 -2.49 2.25
CA SER A 31 7.23 -1.84 0.95
C SER A 31 7.78 -2.84 -0.07
N ARG A 32 7.91 -2.40 -1.33
CA ARG A 32 8.54 -3.19 -2.40
C ARG A 32 10.03 -3.49 -2.17
N SER A 33 10.68 -2.83 -1.19
CA SER A 33 12.11 -2.96 -0.93
C SER A 33 12.44 -3.42 0.49
N GLN A 34 11.54 -3.21 1.46
CA GLN A 34 11.82 -3.42 2.88
C GLN A 34 10.60 -3.96 3.61
N ILE A 35 10.84 -4.82 4.59
CA ILE A 35 9.83 -5.29 5.55
C ILE A 35 10.42 -5.07 6.94
N MET A 36 9.70 -4.34 7.78
CA MET A 36 10.11 -4.00 9.13
C MET A 36 8.96 -4.30 10.10
N ALA A 37 9.30 -4.73 11.30
CA ALA A 37 8.37 -4.89 12.40
C ALA A 37 8.87 -4.07 13.60
N SER A 38 7.95 -3.45 14.33
CA SER A 38 8.24 -2.83 15.62
C SER A 38 8.56 -3.89 16.66
N GLU A 39 9.16 -3.46 17.77
CA GLU A 39 9.13 -4.26 18.99
C GLU A 39 7.68 -4.58 19.38
N LYS A 40 7.49 -5.76 19.97
CA LYS A 40 6.20 -6.20 20.49
C LYS A 40 5.83 -5.37 21.72
N PHE A 41 4.59 -4.88 21.79
CA PHE A 41 4.04 -4.26 22.98
C PHE A 41 2.80 -5.02 23.47
N ASN A 42 2.47 -4.90 24.75
CA ASN A 42 1.32 -5.58 25.33
C ASN A 42 0.12 -4.64 25.39
N LEU A 43 -1.00 -5.06 24.81
CA LEU A 43 -2.25 -4.30 24.71
C LEU A 43 -2.84 -3.95 26.08
N ILE A 44 -2.72 -4.84 27.06
CA ILE A 44 -3.32 -4.68 28.39
C ILE A 44 -2.47 -3.76 29.26
N SER A 45 -1.16 -3.96 29.29
CA SER A 45 -0.26 -3.14 30.11
C SER A 45 0.09 -1.80 29.46
N SER A 46 0.03 -1.71 28.14
CA SER A 46 0.45 -0.54 27.36
C SER A 46 -0.54 -0.22 26.22
N PRO A 47 -1.84 -0.04 26.52
CA PRO A 47 -2.87 0.24 25.50
C PRO A 47 -2.61 1.55 24.74
N GLN A 48 -1.86 2.48 25.34
CA GLN A 48 -1.56 3.78 24.75
C GLN A 48 -0.79 3.67 23.43
N GLU A 49 0.03 2.64 23.25
CA GLU A 49 0.78 2.42 22.01
C GLU A 49 -0.15 2.13 20.84
N LEU A 50 -1.17 1.28 21.04
CA LEU A 50 -2.16 1.02 20.00
C LEU A 50 -3.00 2.25 19.72
N ILE A 51 -3.45 2.96 20.76
CA ILE A 51 -4.23 4.19 20.61
C ILE A 51 -3.46 5.23 19.81
N ARG A 52 -2.17 5.43 20.11
CA ARG A 52 -1.28 6.31 19.36
C ARG A 52 -1.18 5.89 17.90
N ALA A 53 -0.92 4.62 17.62
CA ALA A 53 -0.79 4.13 16.26
C ALA A 53 -2.09 4.33 15.45
N VAL A 54 -3.25 3.99 16.03
CA VAL A 54 -4.56 4.19 15.40
C VAL A 54 -4.85 5.68 15.18
N ALA A 55 -4.57 6.54 16.16
CA ALA A 55 -4.73 7.98 16.01
C ALA A 55 -3.82 8.53 14.90
N THR A 56 -2.54 8.16 14.90
CA THR A 56 -1.60 8.54 13.83
C THR A 56 -2.12 8.14 12.46
N PHE A 57 -2.59 6.90 12.27
CA PHE A 57 -3.14 6.47 10.98
C PHE A 57 -4.46 7.16 10.61
N SER A 58 -5.26 7.57 11.60
CA SER A 58 -6.52 8.27 11.34
C SER A 58 -6.32 9.71 10.87
N PHE A 59 -5.19 10.34 11.24
CA PHE A 59 -4.86 11.71 10.89
C PHE A 59 -3.76 11.83 9.83
N ALA A 60 -3.11 10.73 9.47
CA ALA A 60 -2.08 10.69 8.44
C ALA A 60 -2.66 11.01 7.05
N SER A 61 -1.88 11.76 6.26
CA SER A 61 -2.17 11.98 4.85
C SER A 61 -2.12 10.67 4.05
N PRO A 62 -2.77 10.60 2.88
CA PRO A 62 -2.64 9.46 1.98
C PRO A 62 -1.18 9.11 1.68
N GLU A 63 -0.32 10.11 1.48
CA GLU A 63 1.10 9.93 1.20
C GLU A 63 1.84 9.27 2.37
N GLU A 64 1.54 9.69 3.61
CA GLU A 64 2.09 9.09 4.83
C GLU A 64 1.57 7.67 5.06
N LEU A 65 0.37 7.36 4.58
CA LEU A 65 -0.22 6.01 4.57
C LEU A 65 0.27 5.15 3.39
N GLY A 66 1.17 5.67 2.57
CA GLY A 66 1.82 4.94 1.49
C GLY A 66 1.06 4.92 0.18
N PHE A 67 0.08 5.79 0.01
CA PHE A 67 -0.51 6.06 -1.30
C PHE A 67 0.40 6.98 -2.14
N GLU A 68 0.31 6.81 -3.45
CA GLU A 68 0.89 7.68 -4.46
C GLU A 68 -0.22 8.55 -5.04
N THR A 69 -0.24 9.84 -4.69
CA THR A 69 -1.34 10.75 -5.04
C THR A 69 -1.29 11.24 -6.50
N THR A 70 -0.19 10.96 -7.20
CA THR A 70 -0.09 11.17 -8.67
C THR A 70 -0.80 10.09 -9.48
N VAL A 71 -1.23 8.99 -8.86
CA VAL A 71 -1.91 7.87 -9.51
C VAL A 71 -3.32 7.73 -8.94
N SER A 72 -4.33 7.92 -9.77
CA SER A 72 -5.74 7.75 -9.39
C SER A 72 -6.36 6.56 -10.12
N GLN A 73 -7.32 5.90 -9.48
CA GLN A 73 -8.02 4.73 -10.03
C GLN A 73 -9.38 5.14 -10.58
N PHE A 74 -9.74 4.67 -11.77
CA PHE A 74 -11.08 4.80 -12.32
C PHE A 74 -11.56 3.48 -12.94
N LYS A 75 -12.85 3.42 -13.29
CA LYS A 75 -13.43 2.30 -14.04
C LYS A 75 -13.82 2.77 -15.42
N ASP A 76 -13.42 2.00 -16.44
CA ASP A 76 -13.88 2.25 -17.81
C ASP A 76 -15.36 1.85 -17.98
N ASP A 77 -15.92 2.11 -19.16
CA ASP A 77 -17.32 1.77 -19.51
C ASP A 77 -17.62 0.26 -19.40
N LEU A 78 -16.59 -0.59 -19.43
CA LEU A 78 -16.67 -2.04 -19.29
C LEU A 78 -16.47 -2.48 -17.81
N GLY A 79 -16.33 -1.53 -16.89
CA GLY A 79 -16.13 -1.76 -15.46
C GLY A 79 -14.72 -2.21 -15.08
N ARG A 80 -13.75 -2.14 -16.00
CA ARG A 80 -12.36 -2.53 -15.75
C ARG A 80 -11.63 -1.42 -15.03
N VAL A 81 -10.79 -1.81 -14.08
CA VAL A 81 -9.93 -0.89 -13.34
C VAL A 81 -8.83 -0.36 -14.27
N GLN A 82 -8.73 0.96 -14.35
CA GLN A 82 -7.68 1.69 -15.05
C GLN A 82 -7.11 2.77 -14.13
N TYR A 83 -5.99 3.34 -14.55
CA TYR A 83 -5.26 4.35 -13.79
C TYR A 83 -5.06 5.60 -14.60
N GLU A 84 -5.23 6.73 -13.94
CA GLU A 84 -4.81 8.03 -14.42
C GLU A 84 -3.51 8.39 -13.69
N ILE A 85 -2.48 8.72 -14.45
CA ILE A 85 -1.13 8.98 -13.94
C ILE A 85 -0.75 10.41 -14.32
N CYS A 86 -0.56 11.27 -13.32
CA CYS A 86 -0.17 12.66 -13.50
C CYS A 86 1.35 12.81 -13.31
N LEU A 87 2.07 13.08 -14.40
CA LEU A 87 3.53 13.24 -14.39
C LEU A 87 3.91 14.54 -15.08
N ASN A 88 4.63 15.41 -14.38
CA ASN A 88 5.15 16.68 -14.90
C ASN A 88 4.08 17.60 -15.54
N GLY A 89 2.84 17.55 -15.04
CA GLY A 89 1.72 18.33 -15.57
C GLY A 89 0.98 17.70 -16.74
N GLU A 90 1.43 16.53 -17.21
CA GLU A 90 0.76 15.72 -18.22
C GLU A 90 0.00 14.56 -17.57
N THR A 91 -1.15 14.21 -18.12
CA THR A 91 -2.01 13.14 -17.62
C THR A 91 -2.04 11.97 -18.61
N TYR A 92 -1.72 10.78 -18.12
CA TYR A 92 -1.70 9.54 -18.90
C TYR A 92 -2.80 8.60 -18.41
N LEU A 93 -3.61 8.08 -19.33
CA LEU A 93 -4.69 7.13 -19.01
C LEU A 93 -4.27 5.73 -19.42
N THR A 94 -4.20 4.80 -18.48
CA THR A 94 -3.82 3.42 -18.81
C THR A 94 -4.93 2.72 -19.59
N ILE A 95 -4.57 2.03 -20.66
CA ILE A 95 -5.46 1.17 -21.47
C ILE A 95 -5.37 -0.28 -21.00
N ARG A 96 -4.16 -0.80 -20.80
CA ARG A 96 -3.91 -2.16 -20.32
C ARG A 96 -2.47 -2.33 -19.85
N PRO A 97 -2.19 -3.30 -18.96
CA PRO A 97 -0.82 -3.67 -18.65
C PRO A 97 -0.17 -4.34 -19.88
N LEU A 98 1.08 -3.95 -20.17
CA LEU A 98 1.95 -4.59 -21.16
C LEU A 98 2.70 -5.79 -20.55
N THR A 99 2.97 -5.74 -19.24
CA THR A 99 3.56 -6.86 -18.49
C THR A 99 2.52 -7.49 -17.56
N GLY A 100 2.29 -8.79 -17.69
CA GLY A 100 1.36 -9.56 -16.85
C GLY A 100 2.00 -10.17 -15.59
N TYR A 101 3.24 -9.78 -15.26
CA TYR A 101 3.96 -10.39 -14.14
C TYR A 101 3.59 -9.68 -12.83
N HIS A 102 2.52 -10.17 -12.19
CA HIS A 102 2.21 -9.82 -10.81
C HIS A 102 3.11 -10.65 -9.91
N ALA A 103 4.18 -10.05 -9.39
CA ALA A 103 4.94 -10.68 -8.33
C ALA A 103 4.06 -10.69 -7.06
N ASP A 104 3.51 -11.85 -6.71
CA ASP A 104 2.75 -12.07 -5.46
C ASP A 104 3.61 -11.95 -4.19
N ALA A 105 4.92 -11.74 -4.37
CA ALA A 105 5.85 -11.52 -3.28
C ALA A 105 5.69 -10.10 -2.71
N ILE A 106 5.73 -9.99 -1.38
CA ILE A 106 5.80 -8.70 -0.68
C ILE A 106 7.07 -7.93 -1.11
N TRP A 107 8.17 -8.66 -1.36
CA TRP A 107 9.46 -8.11 -1.73
C TRP A 107 9.87 -8.55 -3.14
N GLY A 108 10.29 -7.60 -3.98
CA GLY A 108 10.77 -7.89 -5.33
C GLY A 108 10.51 -6.78 -6.34
N ARG A 109 11.02 -6.95 -7.57
CA ARG A 109 10.78 -6.04 -8.68
C ARG A 109 9.39 -6.30 -9.25
N ALA A 110 8.41 -5.50 -8.82
CA ALA A 110 7.05 -5.54 -9.34
C ALA A 110 6.81 -4.36 -10.28
N THR A 111 7.69 -4.23 -11.27
CA THR A 111 7.59 -3.23 -12.31
C THR A 111 6.37 -3.54 -13.17
N GLN A 112 5.42 -2.62 -13.21
CA GLN A 112 4.29 -2.66 -14.13
C GLN A 112 4.53 -1.67 -15.26
N VAL A 113 4.36 -2.16 -16.49
CA VAL A 113 4.44 -1.34 -17.70
C VAL A 113 3.04 -1.27 -18.28
N TRP A 114 2.60 -0.08 -18.65
CA TRP A 114 1.25 0.18 -19.14
C TRP A 114 1.30 0.73 -20.56
N LEU A 115 0.29 0.38 -21.35
CA LEU A 115 -0.04 1.12 -22.55
C LEU A 115 -0.88 2.33 -22.12
N VAL A 116 -0.46 3.53 -22.50
CA VAL A 116 -1.13 4.81 -22.25
C VAL A 116 -1.49 5.49 -23.57
#